data_AF-Q2R975-F1
#
_entry.id   AF-Q2R975-F1
#
_cell.length_a   1.000
_cell.length_b   1.000
_cell.length_c   1.000
_cell.angle_alpha   90.00
_cell.angle_beta   90.00
_cell.angle_gamma   90.00
#
_symmetry.space_group_name_H-M   'P 1'
#
loop_
_entity.id
_entity.type
_entity.pdbx_description
1 polymer ?
#
loop_
_entity_poly.entity_id
_entity_poly.type
_entity_poly.pdbx_seq_one_letter_code
_entity_poly.pdbx_strand_id
1 'polypeptide(L)'
;MSSSEGSKWVSRCVFGSPPNLSELDELAVLYHEQAARNTRDYVRSWICPDCRKEYKPIQNMLVDLPPFSCDDCGLKNDAAYEWRITQCLINGVSLDFKVYDQNRKPHCTLYSVAATIDATRRVEGAKKGLIISTPLDVPEMAKTYEQVTGFELGKEPPEELFETYDNCSLIMEVVKAHGISFLLGEYDTLLQNKCVDLPPIPRLRIKSYFRVDRNNVLLITRLLASGYPLTAGMLHGTLYWYLKGDQYYYAPKCATTADAHAITLIGSGLASKNNMPETFYSARDSHGTKSHPDHKMRDFGADFFLWACDITDVWGLRGCLVSRDLFQFHVTSDVWILIWSIKHTLITKHIPYPWTNSRDESFESNYVMILTM
;
A
#
# COMPACT_ATOMS: atom_id res chain seq x y z
N MET A 1 -3.05 13.89 36.33
CA MET A 1 -2.83 12.48 35.93
C MET A 1 -2.02 12.52 34.64
N SER A 2 -1.03 11.64 34.58
CA SER A 2 0.17 11.57 33.72
C SER A 2 0.13 12.16 32.31
N SER A 3 0.84 13.28 32.12
CA SER A 3 1.36 13.79 30.83
C SER A 3 2.61 13.03 30.34
N SER A 4 2.82 11.79 30.81
CA SER A 4 4.09 11.05 30.67
C SER A 4 4.01 9.82 29.77
N GLU A 5 2.84 9.47 29.24
CA GLU A 5 2.69 8.31 28.35
C GLU A 5 2.72 8.69 26.86
N GLY A 6 2.20 9.85 26.45
CA GLY A 6 2.22 10.23 25.03
C GLY A 6 3.50 10.65 24.41
N SER A 7 4.34 11.33 25.18
CA SER A 7 5.71 11.59 24.76
C SER A 7 6.46 10.27 24.47
N LYS A 8 6.02 9.11 25.00
CA LYS A 8 6.65 7.81 24.72
C LYS A 8 6.30 7.25 23.35
N TRP A 9 5.13 7.51 22.79
CA TRP A 9 4.74 6.94 21.49
C TRP A 9 5.29 7.74 20.32
N VAL A 10 5.19 9.07 20.38
CA VAL A 10 5.79 9.95 19.36
C VAL A 10 7.32 9.78 19.32
N SER A 11 7.98 9.63 20.47
CA SER A 11 9.43 9.36 20.52
C SER A 11 9.86 7.97 20.02
N ARG A 12 8.91 7.05 19.80
CA ARG A 12 9.17 5.71 19.21
C ARG A 12 9.04 5.68 17.70
N CYS A 13 8.47 6.72 17.09
CA CYS A 13 8.29 6.78 15.64
C CYS A 13 9.65 6.92 14.95
N VAL A 14 10.04 5.90 14.19
CA VAL A 14 11.29 5.91 13.41
C VAL A 14 10.95 5.83 11.93
N PHE A 15 11.07 6.98 11.26
CA PHE A 15 10.83 7.11 9.84
C PHE A 15 12.05 6.69 9.02
N GLY A 16 11.83 5.89 7.99
CA GLY A 16 12.80 5.68 6.93
C GLY A 16 12.77 6.83 5.91
N SER A 17 13.75 6.85 5.02
CA SER A 17 13.72 7.71 3.84
C SER A 17 12.90 7.07 2.71
N PRO A 18 12.11 7.86 1.95
CA PRO A 18 11.51 7.37 0.72
C PRO A 18 12.59 6.91 -0.27
N PRO A 19 12.29 5.94 -1.16
CA PRO A 19 13.13 5.67 -2.32
C PRO A 19 13.35 6.96 -3.11
N ASN A 20 14.61 7.29 -3.41
CA ASN A 20 14.92 8.45 -4.24
C ASN A 20 14.78 8.13 -5.73
N LEU A 21 14.87 9.15 -6.60
CA LEU A 21 14.68 8.98 -8.05
C LEU A 21 15.62 7.94 -8.68
N SER A 22 16.88 7.88 -8.24
CA SER A 22 17.86 6.88 -8.71
C SER A 22 17.49 5.46 -8.29
N GLU A 23 17.01 5.26 -7.05
CA GLU A 23 16.49 3.96 -6.60
C GLU A 23 15.28 3.52 -7.43
N LEU A 24 14.44 4.47 -7.86
CA LEU A 24 13.30 4.18 -8.74
C LEU A 24 13.75 3.83 -10.17
N ASP A 25 14.80 4.48 -10.68
CA ASP A 25 15.41 4.15 -11.98
C ASP A 25 16.00 2.72 -11.96
N GLU A 26 16.70 2.36 -10.88
CA GLU A 26 17.21 0.99 -10.68
C GLU A 26 16.08 -0.05 -10.62
N LEU A 27 14.98 0.26 -9.93
CA LEU A 27 13.83 -0.61 -9.85
C LEU A 27 13.16 -0.78 -11.22
N ALA A 28 13.09 0.28 -12.01
CA ALA A 28 12.62 0.22 -13.39
C ALA A 28 13.50 -0.75 -14.19
N VAL A 29 14.83 -0.60 -14.19
CA VAL A 29 15.73 -1.52 -14.92
C VAL A 29 15.47 -3.01 -14.60
N LEU A 30 15.16 -3.33 -13.34
CA LEU A 30 14.93 -4.72 -12.90
C LEU A 30 13.57 -5.31 -13.31
N TYR A 31 12.51 -4.50 -13.29
CA TYR A 31 11.13 -5.00 -13.39
C TYR A 31 10.33 -4.37 -14.55
N HIS A 32 10.88 -3.40 -15.25
CA HIS A 32 10.27 -2.70 -16.39
C HIS A 32 10.01 -3.61 -17.59
N GLU A 33 10.40 -4.88 -17.60
CA GLU A 33 9.95 -5.82 -18.66
C GLU A 33 8.79 -6.72 -18.20
N GLN A 34 8.55 -6.85 -16.89
CA GLN A 34 7.63 -7.83 -16.30
C GLN A 34 6.14 -7.42 -16.25
N ALA A 35 5.83 -6.13 -16.21
CA ALA A 35 4.47 -5.61 -16.33
C ALA A 35 3.92 -5.71 -17.77
N ALA A 36 2.60 -5.69 -17.91
CA ALA A 36 1.98 -5.89 -19.22
C ALA A 36 2.19 -4.69 -20.17
N ARG A 37 2.31 -4.96 -21.48
CA ARG A 37 2.56 -3.92 -22.51
C ARG A 37 1.43 -2.90 -22.64
N ASN A 38 0.18 -3.33 -22.49
CA ASN A 38 -0.99 -2.46 -22.57
C ASN A 38 -1.01 -1.36 -21.48
N THR A 39 -0.33 -1.58 -20.35
CA THR A 39 -0.14 -0.55 -19.31
C THR A 39 1.13 0.28 -19.50
N ARG A 40 1.89 0.09 -20.58
CA ARG A 40 3.17 0.80 -20.83
C ARG A 40 3.13 1.66 -22.07
N ASP A 41 2.48 1.17 -23.13
CA ASP A 41 2.51 1.80 -24.46
C ASP A 41 1.60 3.04 -24.61
N TYR A 42 0.97 3.53 -23.52
CA TYR A 42 0.07 4.68 -23.59
C TYR A 42 0.79 6.03 -23.62
N VAL A 43 2.09 6.09 -23.29
CA VAL A 43 2.89 7.33 -23.29
C VAL A 43 3.93 7.31 -24.42
N ARG A 44 3.90 8.36 -25.26
CA ARG A 44 4.86 8.56 -26.35
C ARG A 44 5.96 9.53 -25.93
N SER A 45 7.06 9.55 -26.69
CA SER A 45 8.02 10.65 -26.61
C SER A 45 7.30 12.00 -26.73
N TRP A 46 7.69 12.95 -25.90
CA TRP A 46 7.20 14.32 -25.95
C TRP A 46 8.21 15.21 -26.66
N ILE A 47 7.73 16.00 -27.61
CA ILE A 47 8.55 17.00 -28.28
C ILE A 47 8.19 18.35 -27.68
N CYS A 48 9.15 19.01 -27.03
CA CYS A 48 8.93 20.34 -26.47
C CYS A 48 8.51 21.29 -27.61
N PRO A 49 7.34 21.95 -27.52
CA PRO A 49 6.88 22.83 -28.60
C PRO A 49 7.80 24.05 -28.81
N ASP A 50 8.48 24.52 -27.75
CA ASP A 50 9.39 25.66 -27.82
C ASP A 50 10.77 25.26 -28.35
N CYS A 51 11.44 24.31 -27.69
CA CYS A 51 12.82 23.92 -28.02
C CYS A 51 12.93 22.86 -29.11
N ARG A 52 11.81 22.22 -29.51
CA ARG A 52 11.74 21.14 -30.52
C ARG A 52 12.56 19.89 -30.19
N LYS A 53 13.10 19.81 -28.97
CA LYS A 53 13.84 18.64 -28.46
C LYS A 53 12.86 17.54 -28.06
N GLU A 54 13.20 16.31 -28.45
CA GLU A 54 12.47 15.11 -28.09
C GLU A 54 12.94 14.58 -26.74
N TYR A 55 11.97 14.25 -25.88
CA TYR A 55 12.16 13.65 -24.57
C TYR A 55 11.45 12.30 -24.54
N LYS A 56 12.19 11.26 -24.19
CA LYS A 56 11.62 9.91 -24.03
C LYS A 56 10.78 9.82 -22.74
N PRO A 57 9.79 8.91 -22.69
CA PRO A 57 9.08 8.62 -21.45
C PRO A 57 10.04 8.23 -20.32
N ILE A 58 9.70 8.63 -19.10
CA ILE A 58 10.40 8.24 -17.87
C ILE A 58 9.96 6.82 -17.54
N GLN A 59 10.91 5.89 -17.58
CA GLN A 59 10.65 4.49 -17.27
C GLN A 59 10.41 4.30 -15.78
N ASN A 60 9.32 3.61 -15.44
CA ASN A 60 9.09 3.09 -14.10
C ASN A 60 8.66 1.62 -14.18
N MET A 61 8.54 0.97 -13.03
CA MET A 61 8.25 -0.47 -12.97
C MET A 61 6.90 -0.83 -13.59
N LEU A 62 5.83 -0.13 -13.21
CA LEU A 62 4.46 -0.47 -13.63
C LEU A 62 4.09 0.19 -14.95
N VAL A 63 4.37 1.49 -15.06
CA VAL A 63 3.97 2.33 -16.21
C VAL A 63 5.06 3.33 -16.55
N ASP A 64 5.11 3.71 -17.82
CA ASP A 64 5.94 4.84 -18.25
C ASP A 64 5.19 6.14 -18.02
N LEU A 65 5.92 7.17 -17.58
CA LEU A 65 5.37 8.49 -17.35
C LEU A 65 5.88 9.46 -18.41
N PRO A 66 5.09 10.45 -18.83
CA PRO A 66 5.61 11.50 -19.70
C PRO A 66 6.68 12.31 -18.95
N PRO A 67 7.66 12.90 -19.66
CA PRO A 67 8.55 13.88 -19.06
C PRO A 67 7.72 15.04 -18.49
N PHE A 68 8.06 15.56 -17.32
CA PHE A 68 7.25 16.57 -16.62
C PHE A 68 7.45 17.99 -17.16
N SER A 69 8.64 18.27 -17.67
CA SER A 69 9.01 19.57 -18.21
C SER A 69 10.18 19.44 -19.17
N CYS A 70 10.39 20.47 -19.99
CA CYS A 70 11.58 20.63 -20.79
C CYS A 70 12.74 21.12 -19.91
N ASP A 71 13.84 20.38 -19.86
CA ASP A 71 15.03 20.77 -19.09
C ASP A 71 15.68 22.07 -19.59
N ASP A 72 15.47 22.43 -20.87
CA ASP A 72 16.15 23.56 -21.50
C ASP A 72 15.36 24.89 -21.34
N CYS A 73 14.03 24.89 -21.52
CA CYS A 73 13.19 26.09 -21.37
C CYS A 73 12.25 26.09 -20.16
N GLY A 74 12.17 24.99 -19.41
CA GLY A 74 11.28 24.87 -18.24
C GLY A 74 9.79 24.73 -18.57
N LEU A 75 9.41 24.66 -19.86
CA LEU A 75 8.02 24.47 -20.25
C LEU A 75 7.49 23.15 -19.69
N LYS A 76 6.37 23.21 -18.96
CA LYS A 76 5.71 22.03 -18.41
C LYS A 76 5.03 21.23 -19.51
N ASN A 77 5.16 19.91 -19.44
CA ASN A 77 4.44 19.02 -20.32
C ASN A 77 2.97 18.95 -19.90
N ASP A 78 2.07 19.22 -20.84
CA ASP A 78 0.62 19.24 -20.66
C ASP A 78 -0.09 18.01 -21.24
N ALA A 79 0.67 16.98 -21.66
CA ALA A 79 0.13 15.74 -22.16
C ALA A 79 -0.71 15.03 -21.08
N ALA A 80 -2.03 15.00 -21.31
CA ALA A 80 -2.96 14.34 -20.41
C ALA A 80 -2.74 12.83 -20.37
N TYR A 81 -2.83 12.26 -19.18
CA TYR A 81 -2.75 10.81 -18.95
C TYR A 81 -3.50 10.45 -17.68
N GLU A 82 -3.86 9.18 -17.54
CA GLU A 82 -4.44 8.59 -16.33
C GLU A 82 -4.04 7.12 -16.27
N TRP A 83 -3.68 6.64 -15.08
CA TRP A 83 -3.50 5.22 -14.82
C TRP A 83 -3.69 4.91 -13.32
N ARG A 84 -3.84 3.64 -12.98
CA ARG A 84 -3.89 3.15 -11.59
C ARG A 84 -3.32 1.74 -11.44
N ILE A 85 -2.72 1.46 -10.29
CA ILE A 85 -2.13 0.18 -9.89
C ILE A 85 -3.13 -0.97 -10.10
N THR A 86 -4.40 -0.78 -9.78
CA THR A 86 -5.42 -1.84 -9.90
C THR A 86 -5.72 -2.27 -11.34
N GLN A 87 -5.30 -1.49 -12.33
CA GLN A 87 -5.40 -1.83 -13.75
C GLN A 87 -4.10 -2.49 -14.29
N CYS A 88 -3.07 -2.62 -13.45
CA CYS A 88 -1.78 -3.19 -13.82
C CYS A 88 -1.69 -4.69 -13.55
N LEU A 89 -0.81 -5.32 -14.33
CA LEU A 89 -0.40 -6.72 -14.19
C LEU A 89 1.13 -6.77 -14.09
N ILE A 90 1.69 -7.61 -13.22
CA ILE A 90 3.13 -7.97 -13.22
C ILE A 90 3.22 -9.49 -13.32
N ASN A 91 4.02 -10.02 -14.26
CA ASN A 91 4.13 -11.46 -14.51
C ASN A 91 2.75 -12.14 -14.69
N GLY A 92 1.80 -11.44 -15.33
CA GLY A 92 0.43 -11.91 -15.53
C GLY A 92 -0.47 -11.88 -14.28
N VAL A 93 0.03 -11.45 -13.12
CA VAL A 93 -0.74 -11.37 -11.87
C VAL A 93 -1.36 -9.97 -11.71
N SER A 94 -2.68 -9.93 -11.46
CA SER A 94 -3.43 -8.69 -11.22
C SER A 94 -3.03 -8.05 -9.89
N LEU A 95 -2.87 -6.73 -9.94
CA LEU A 95 -2.61 -5.91 -8.75
C LEU A 95 -3.89 -5.32 -8.14
N ASP A 96 -5.08 -5.72 -8.63
CA ASP A 96 -6.34 -5.33 -8.00
C ASP A 96 -6.42 -5.87 -6.57
N PHE A 97 -7.06 -5.12 -5.69
CA PHE A 97 -7.10 -5.41 -4.26
C PHE A 97 -8.41 -4.96 -3.62
N LYS A 98 -8.66 -5.46 -2.41
CA LYS A 98 -9.94 -5.27 -1.73
C LYS A 98 -10.24 -3.80 -1.48
N VAL A 99 -11.49 -3.40 -1.75
CA VAL A 99 -12.07 -2.17 -1.21
C VAL A 99 -12.55 -2.47 0.21
N TYR A 100 -11.91 -1.84 1.20
CA TYR A 100 -12.31 -2.00 2.60
C TYR A 100 -13.49 -1.07 2.94
N ASP A 101 -14.22 -1.40 4.00
CA ASP A 101 -15.38 -0.63 4.48
C ASP A 101 -15.28 -0.39 5.99
N GLN A 102 -14.95 0.84 6.38
CA GLN A 102 -14.88 1.30 7.76
C GLN A 102 -16.27 1.53 8.38
N ASN A 103 -17.33 1.40 7.59
CA ASN A 103 -18.69 1.76 7.91
C ASN A 103 -18.78 3.22 8.39
N ARG A 104 -19.34 3.44 9.58
CA ARG A 104 -19.45 4.77 10.21
C ARG A 104 -18.42 5.00 11.31
N LYS A 105 -17.35 4.20 11.35
CA LYS A 105 -16.29 4.35 12.35
C LYS A 105 -15.24 5.33 11.86
N PRO A 106 -14.65 6.18 12.74
CA PRO A 106 -13.63 7.16 12.38
C PRO A 106 -12.25 6.50 12.21
N HIS A 107 -12.15 5.43 11.43
CA HIS A 107 -10.95 4.59 11.33
C HIS A 107 -10.20 4.76 10.00
N CYS A 108 -10.42 5.86 9.28
CA CYS A 108 -9.97 6.02 7.89
C CYS A 108 -8.47 5.87 7.72
N THR A 109 -7.68 6.37 8.68
CA THR A 109 -6.23 6.20 8.64
C THR A 109 -5.83 4.73 8.70
N LEU A 110 -6.41 3.93 9.61
CA LEU A 110 -6.09 2.50 9.71
C LEU A 110 -6.52 1.75 8.44
N TYR A 111 -7.67 2.08 7.87
CA TYR A 111 -8.16 1.44 6.66
C TYR A 111 -7.34 1.82 5.43
N SER A 112 -6.89 3.07 5.31
CA SER A 112 -5.95 3.51 4.28
C SER A 112 -4.60 2.80 4.45
N VAL A 113 -4.05 2.71 5.66
CA VAL A 113 -2.82 1.96 5.94
C VAL A 113 -2.96 0.50 5.54
N ALA A 114 -4.08 -0.15 5.88
CA ALA A 114 -4.35 -1.53 5.50
C ALA A 114 -4.45 -1.72 3.97
N ALA A 115 -5.14 -0.81 3.27
CA ALA A 115 -5.19 -0.81 1.81
C ALA A 115 -3.80 -0.63 1.17
N THR A 116 -2.97 0.27 1.72
CA THR A 116 -1.57 0.47 1.31
C THR A 116 -0.73 -0.80 1.53
N ILE A 117 -0.91 -1.50 2.65
CA ILE A 117 -0.25 -2.79 2.93
C ILE A 117 -0.71 -3.87 1.94
N ASP A 118 -2.02 -3.95 1.67
CA ASP A 118 -2.60 -4.93 0.75
C ASP A 118 -2.11 -4.73 -0.70
N ALA A 119 -2.08 -3.49 -1.16
CA ALA A 119 -1.53 -3.15 -2.46
C ALA A 119 -0.01 -3.41 -2.52
N THR A 120 0.75 -3.03 -1.48
CA THR A 120 2.20 -3.26 -1.42
C THR A 120 2.54 -4.75 -1.49
N ARG A 121 1.87 -5.61 -0.69
CA ARG A 121 2.15 -7.05 -0.71
C ARG A 121 1.77 -7.68 -2.05
N ARG A 122 0.74 -7.17 -2.73
CA ARG A 122 0.34 -7.67 -4.07
C ARG A 122 1.37 -7.33 -5.12
N VAL A 123 1.87 -6.10 -5.14
CA VAL A 123 3.00 -5.71 -6.00
C VAL A 123 4.20 -6.65 -5.77
N GLU A 124 4.55 -6.89 -4.52
CA GLU A 124 5.70 -7.72 -4.15
C GLU A 124 5.49 -9.22 -4.42
N GLY A 125 4.26 -9.72 -4.28
CA GLY A 125 3.87 -11.06 -4.71
C GLY A 125 3.93 -11.22 -6.22
N ALA A 126 3.38 -10.26 -6.96
CA ALA A 126 3.31 -10.28 -8.42
C ALA A 126 4.71 -10.19 -9.07
N LYS A 127 5.66 -9.46 -8.48
CA LYS A 127 7.10 -9.50 -8.86
C LYS A 127 7.69 -10.92 -8.85
N LYS A 128 7.11 -11.83 -8.06
CA LYS A 128 7.50 -13.24 -7.93
C LYS A 128 6.55 -14.19 -8.65
N GLY A 129 5.57 -13.68 -9.40
CA GLY A 129 4.51 -14.47 -10.04
C GLY A 129 3.51 -15.09 -9.06
N LEU A 130 3.41 -14.58 -7.83
CA LEU A 130 2.54 -15.11 -6.78
C LEU A 130 1.26 -14.28 -6.63
N ILE A 131 0.12 -14.96 -6.57
CA ILE A 131 -1.17 -14.35 -6.26
C ILE A 131 -1.31 -14.23 -4.74
N ILE A 132 -1.40 -12.99 -4.24
CA ILE A 132 -1.62 -12.70 -2.81
C ILE A 132 -2.97 -12.00 -2.67
N SER A 133 -4.02 -12.77 -2.33
CA SER A 133 -5.40 -12.26 -2.33
C SER A 133 -6.09 -12.24 -0.96
N THR A 134 -5.58 -12.98 0.04
CA THR A 134 -6.20 -13.15 1.36
C THR A 134 -6.36 -11.82 2.11
N PRO A 135 -7.56 -11.27 2.34
CA PRO A 135 -7.75 -9.95 2.93
C PRO A 135 -7.14 -9.78 4.33
N LEU A 136 -6.92 -8.53 4.74
CA LEU A 136 -6.49 -8.19 6.10
C LEU A 136 -7.68 -8.06 7.06
N ASP A 137 -7.52 -8.47 8.31
CA ASP A 137 -8.50 -8.25 9.39
C ASP A 137 -8.27 -6.90 10.07
N VAL A 138 -8.77 -5.85 9.41
CA VAL A 138 -8.67 -4.46 9.91
C VAL A 138 -9.43 -4.24 11.22
N PRO A 139 -10.64 -4.82 11.43
CA PRO A 139 -11.32 -4.76 12.72
C PRO A 139 -10.52 -5.34 13.90
N GLU A 140 -9.81 -6.46 13.71
CA GLU A 140 -8.93 -7.02 14.73
C GLU A 140 -7.72 -6.12 15.00
N MET A 141 -7.16 -5.50 13.96
CA MET A 141 -6.08 -4.53 14.13
C MET A 141 -6.51 -3.30 14.93
N ALA A 142 -7.74 -2.82 14.76
CA ALA A 142 -8.29 -1.73 15.56
C ALA A 142 -8.34 -2.10 17.06
N LYS A 143 -8.76 -3.34 17.39
CA LYS A 143 -8.72 -3.83 18.79
C LYS A 143 -7.29 -3.93 19.33
N THR A 144 -6.36 -4.43 18.51
CA THR A 144 -4.93 -4.50 18.87
C THR A 144 -4.39 -3.10 19.17
N TYR A 145 -4.73 -2.11 18.34
CA TYR A 145 -4.36 -0.72 18.54
C TYR A 145 -4.85 -0.18 19.88
N GLU A 146 -6.14 -0.34 20.18
CA GLU A 146 -6.75 0.11 21.44
C GLU A 146 -6.08 -0.56 22.66
N GLN A 147 -5.78 -1.85 22.57
CA GLN A 147 -5.12 -2.60 23.65
C GLN A 147 -3.67 -2.15 23.88
N VAL A 148 -2.94 -1.85 22.81
CA VAL A 148 -1.51 -1.48 22.86
C VAL A 148 -1.33 -0.04 23.29
N THR A 149 -2.15 0.86 22.76
CA THR A 149 -2.02 2.31 22.98
C THR A 149 -2.83 2.79 24.19
N GLY A 150 -3.93 2.11 24.53
CA GLY A 150 -4.90 2.56 25.53
C GLY A 150 -5.90 3.59 24.99
N PHE A 151 -5.84 3.95 23.70
CA PHE A 151 -6.71 4.95 23.08
C PHE A 151 -7.78 4.32 22.19
N GLU A 152 -8.98 4.91 22.18
CA GLU A 152 -9.98 4.61 21.15
C GLU A 152 -9.49 5.20 19.81
N LEU A 153 -9.43 4.36 18.76
CA LEU A 153 -8.92 4.75 17.45
C LEU A 153 -9.76 5.88 16.84
N GLY A 154 -9.10 6.96 16.41
CA GLY A 154 -9.76 8.16 15.89
C GLY A 154 -10.28 9.12 16.98
N LYS A 155 -10.00 8.84 18.25
CA LYS A 155 -10.29 9.71 19.40
C LYS A 155 -9.06 9.88 20.30
N GLU A 156 -7.88 9.77 19.72
CA GLU A 156 -6.63 10.01 20.43
C GLU A 156 -6.57 11.47 20.92
N PRO A 157 -5.98 11.73 22.11
CA PRO A 157 -5.73 13.09 22.55
C PRO A 157 -4.77 13.81 21.59
N PRO A 158 -5.02 15.08 21.21
CA PRO A 158 -4.15 15.80 20.26
C PRO A 158 -2.67 15.86 20.64
N GLU A 159 -2.36 15.84 21.95
CA GLU A 159 -1.00 15.82 22.50
C GLU A 159 -0.26 14.48 22.33
N GLU A 160 -0.98 13.41 22.00
CA GLU A 160 -0.46 12.07 21.77
C GLU A 160 -0.17 11.81 20.28
N LEU A 161 -0.68 12.67 19.42
CA LEU A 161 -0.54 12.57 17.97
C LEU A 161 0.78 13.17 17.49
N PHE A 162 1.28 12.70 16.34
CA PHE A 162 2.55 13.17 15.77
C PHE A 162 2.46 14.64 15.32
N GLU A 163 1.33 14.99 14.73
CA GLU A 163 0.84 16.36 14.57
C GLU A 163 -0.55 16.41 15.21
N THR A 164 -1.11 17.59 15.48
CA THR A 164 -2.39 17.76 16.22
C THR A 164 -3.58 16.95 15.69
N TYR A 165 -3.48 16.38 14.48
CA TYR A 165 -4.50 15.60 13.80
C TYR A 165 -3.95 14.33 13.11
N ASP A 166 -2.66 14.00 13.25
CA ASP A 166 -2.03 12.89 12.50
C ASP A 166 -1.73 11.68 13.40
N ASN A 167 -2.52 10.62 13.20
CA ASN A 167 -2.33 9.31 13.83
C ASN A 167 -1.71 8.25 12.89
N CYS A 168 -1.32 8.60 11.66
CA CYS A 168 -0.79 7.64 10.69
C CYS A 168 0.51 7.00 11.18
N SER A 169 1.45 7.81 11.67
CA SER A 169 2.71 7.33 12.26
C SER A 169 2.49 6.37 13.44
N LEU A 170 1.54 6.67 14.33
CA LEU A 170 1.19 5.83 15.47
C LEU A 170 0.64 4.47 15.01
N ILE A 171 -0.30 4.48 14.06
CA ILE A 171 -0.84 3.25 13.46
C ILE A 171 0.29 2.43 12.81
N MET A 172 1.16 3.07 12.03
CA MET A 172 2.30 2.40 11.39
C MET A 172 3.24 1.74 12.41
N GLU A 173 3.56 2.40 13.52
CA GLU A 173 4.38 1.79 14.59
C GLU A 173 3.68 0.59 15.25
N VAL A 174 2.38 0.67 15.51
CA VAL A 174 1.64 -0.48 16.06
C VAL A 174 1.63 -1.65 15.06
N VAL A 175 1.39 -1.39 13.77
CA VAL A 175 1.43 -2.42 12.72
C VAL A 175 2.85 -3.00 12.55
N LYS A 176 3.90 -2.18 12.68
CA LYS A 176 5.30 -2.63 12.64
C LYS A 176 5.64 -3.55 13.82
N ALA A 177 5.18 -3.21 15.02
CA ALA A 177 5.47 -3.96 16.24
C ALA A 177 4.61 -5.24 16.39
N HIS A 178 3.32 -5.16 16.09
CA HIS A 178 2.34 -6.22 16.37
C HIS A 178 1.88 -6.96 15.11
N GLY A 179 1.91 -6.32 13.94
CA GLY A 179 1.41 -6.86 12.67
C GLY A 179 -0.10 -6.88 12.58
N ILE A 180 -0.62 -6.99 11.36
CA ILE A 180 -2.04 -7.12 11.06
C ILE A 180 -2.37 -8.56 10.65
N SER A 181 -3.44 -9.11 11.21
CA SER A 181 -3.88 -10.48 10.92
C SER A 181 -4.52 -10.59 9.54
N PHE A 182 -4.57 -11.80 8.99
CA PHE A 182 -5.38 -12.11 7.81
C PHE A 182 -6.81 -12.48 8.22
N LEU A 183 -7.79 -12.08 7.41
CA LEU A 183 -9.18 -12.50 7.56
C LEU A 183 -9.34 -13.89 6.95
N LEU A 184 -9.36 -14.93 7.79
CA LEU A 184 -9.35 -16.34 7.36
C LEU A 184 -10.73 -17.03 7.44
N GLY A 185 -11.80 -16.29 7.81
CA GLY A 185 -13.18 -16.75 7.65
C GLY A 185 -13.54 -17.93 8.57
N GLU A 186 -13.87 -19.09 8.01
CA GLU A 186 -14.26 -20.30 8.79
C GLU A 186 -13.17 -20.73 9.79
N TYR A 187 -11.89 -20.46 9.49
CA TYR A 187 -10.78 -20.69 10.41
C TYR A 187 -10.89 -19.84 11.70
N ASP A 188 -11.36 -18.60 11.59
CA ASP A 188 -11.62 -17.73 12.74
C ASP A 188 -12.77 -18.27 13.60
N THR A 189 -13.75 -18.91 12.97
CA THR A 189 -14.88 -19.55 13.66
C THR A 189 -14.46 -20.83 14.39
N LEU A 190 -13.56 -21.63 13.78
CA LEU A 190 -12.99 -22.83 14.41
C LEU A 190 -12.07 -22.49 15.60
N LEU A 191 -11.27 -21.43 15.49
CA LEU A 191 -10.47 -20.88 16.61
C LEU A 191 -11.36 -20.40 17.77
N GLN A 192 -12.44 -19.67 17.46
CA GLN A 192 -13.38 -19.17 18.48
C GLN A 192 -14.13 -20.30 19.21
N ASN A 193 -14.37 -21.43 18.53
CA ASN A 193 -15.06 -22.57 19.11
C ASN A 193 -14.20 -23.42 20.07
N LYS A 194 -12.93 -23.05 20.34
CA LYS A 194 -12.02 -23.68 21.33
C LYS A 194 -11.85 -25.21 21.23
N CYS A 195 -12.31 -25.85 20.16
CA CYS A 195 -12.26 -27.31 20.03
C CYS A 195 -10.88 -27.84 19.57
N VAL A 196 -9.96 -26.96 19.17
CA VAL A 196 -8.64 -27.35 18.67
C VAL A 196 -7.59 -26.31 19.09
N ASP A 197 -6.47 -26.76 19.66
CA ASP A 197 -5.26 -25.95 19.88
C ASP A 197 -4.61 -25.62 18.53
N LEU A 198 -5.13 -24.59 17.85
CA LEU A 198 -4.59 -24.13 16.58
C LEU A 198 -3.47 -23.10 16.79
N PRO A 199 -2.45 -23.08 15.91
CA PRO A 199 -1.42 -22.07 15.95
C PRO A 199 -2.02 -20.66 15.76
N PRO A 200 -1.40 -19.62 16.36
CA PRO A 200 -1.89 -18.25 16.21
C PRO A 200 -1.95 -17.83 14.74
N ILE A 201 -2.97 -17.05 14.39
CA ILE A 201 -3.15 -16.54 13.03
C ILE A 201 -1.89 -15.75 12.62
N PRO A 202 -1.29 -16.04 11.45
CA PRO A 202 -0.13 -15.30 10.97
C PRO A 202 -0.41 -13.81 10.88
N ARG A 203 0.52 -13.00 11.39
CA ARG A 203 0.43 -11.54 11.37
C ARG A 203 1.48 -10.94 10.46
N LEU A 204 1.03 -10.05 9.60
CA LEU A 204 1.85 -9.35 8.64
C LEU A 204 2.38 -8.05 9.25
N ARG A 205 3.71 -7.92 9.40
CA ARG A 205 4.34 -6.70 9.96
C ARG A 205 4.96 -5.88 8.86
N ILE A 206 4.86 -4.55 8.92
CA ILE A 206 5.67 -3.66 8.08
C ILE A 206 7.10 -3.59 8.61
N LYS A 207 8.09 -3.44 7.71
CA LYS A 207 9.49 -3.32 8.08
C LYS A 207 9.85 -1.88 8.45
N SER A 208 9.50 -0.95 7.56
CA SER A 208 9.65 0.48 7.75
C SER A 208 8.65 1.23 6.88
N TYR A 209 8.46 2.50 7.22
CA TYR A 209 7.59 3.44 6.54
C TYR A 209 8.28 4.80 6.46
N PHE A 210 7.81 5.65 5.57
CA PHE A 210 8.40 6.96 5.30
C PHE A 210 7.31 7.99 5.04
N ARG A 211 7.66 9.27 5.20
CA ARG A 211 6.82 10.41 4.82
C ARG A 211 7.43 11.09 3.59
N VAL A 212 6.59 11.60 2.70
CA VAL A 212 7.02 12.37 1.52
C VAL A 212 6.46 13.79 1.64
N ASP A 213 7.25 14.79 1.29
CA ASP A 213 6.71 16.14 1.13
C ASP A 213 5.61 16.13 0.06
N ARG A 214 4.39 16.51 0.46
CA ARG A 214 3.22 16.58 -0.42
C ARG A 214 3.43 17.46 -1.66
N ASN A 215 4.34 18.43 -1.58
CA ASN A 215 4.66 19.33 -2.70
C ASN A 215 5.62 18.68 -3.71
N ASN A 216 6.25 17.54 -3.37
CA ASN A 216 7.12 16.81 -4.27
C ASN A 216 6.30 15.89 -5.20
N VAL A 217 5.48 16.53 -6.05
CA VAL A 217 4.57 15.86 -7.01
C VAL A 217 5.31 14.88 -7.91
N LEU A 218 6.53 15.23 -8.36
CA LEU A 218 7.37 14.37 -9.18
C LEU A 218 7.67 13.04 -8.45
N LEU A 219 8.17 13.12 -7.21
CA LEU A 219 8.53 11.92 -6.45
C LEU A 219 7.30 11.07 -6.14
N ILE A 220 6.18 11.69 -5.72
CA ILE A 220 4.93 10.97 -5.41
C ILE A 220 4.44 10.23 -6.67
N THR A 221 4.42 10.90 -7.81
CA THR A 221 3.98 10.30 -9.09
C THR A 221 4.86 9.13 -9.49
N ARG A 222 6.19 9.28 -9.36
CA ARG A 222 7.15 8.20 -9.68
C ARG A 222 7.11 7.04 -8.69
N LEU A 223 6.88 7.30 -7.39
CA LEU A 223 6.67 6.26 -6.38
C LEU A 223 5.47 5.39 -6.76
N LEU A 224 4.33 6.02 -7.07
CA LEU A 224 3.14 5.30 -7.51
C LEU A 224 3.44 4.47 -8.77
N ALA A 225 4.01 5.07 -9.81
CA ALA A 225 4.36 4.38 -11.06
C ALA A 225 5.39 3.26 -10.88
N SER A 226 6.13 3.28 -9.78
CA SER A 226 7.09 2.25 -9.37
C SER A 226 6.49 1.21 -8.42
N GLY A 227 5.18 1.22 -8.20
CA GLY A 227 4.45 0.24 -7.39
C GLY A 227 4.50 0.50 -5.88
N TYR A 228 4.71 1.73 -5.45
CA TYR A 228 4.55 2.16 -4.07
C TYR A 228 3.18 2.85 -3.91
N PRO A 229 2.11 2.13 -3.50
CA PRO A 229 0.89 2.78 -3.05
C PRO A 229 1.18 3.64 -1.81
N LEU A 230 0.44 4.74 -1.64
CA LEU A 230 0.72 5.72 -0.58
C LEU A 230 -0.55 6.02 0.22
N THR A 231 -0.46 6.07 1.53
CA THR A 231 -1.52 6.62 2.37
C THR A 231 -1.44 8.15 2.32
N ALA A 232 -2.56 8.82 2.06
CA ALA A 232 -2.60 10.27 2.02
C ALA A 232 -3.75 10.82 2.85
N GLY A 233 -3.53 12.00 3.42
CA GLY A 233 -4.56 12.82 4.04
C GLY A 233 -5.18 13.77 3.03
N MET A 234 -6.47 14.08 3.21
CA MET A 234 -7.17 15.13 2.50
C MET A 234 -8.21 15.80 3.40
N LEU A 235 -8.67 16.99 3.02
CA LEU A 235 -9.83 17.61 3.66
C LEU A 235 -11.11 17.09 3.01
N HIS A 236 -11.99 16.47 3.78
CA HIS A 236 -13.32 16.07 3.31
C HIS A 236 -14.35 17.14 3.68
N GLY A 237 -15.21 17.52 2.74
CA GLY A 237 -16.29 18.48 2.97
C GLY A 237 -17.64 17.84 2.70
N THR A 238 -18.72 18.62 2.78
CA THR A 238 -20.07 18.13 2.47
C THR A 238 -20.17 17.46 1.09
N LEU A 239 -19.45 17.99 0.09
CA LEU A 239 -19.44 17.44 -1.27
C LEU A 239 -18.79 16.06 -1.38
N TYR A 240 -17.94 15.68 -0.43
CA TYR A 240 -17.34 14.36 -0.39
C TYR A 240 -18.40 13.26 -0.34
N TRP A 241 -19.47 13.46 0.43
CA TRP A 241 -20.58 12.50 0.57
C TRP A 241 -21.40 12.31 -0.71
N TYR A 242 -21.19 13.13 -1.74
CA TYR A 242 -21.89 13.06 -3.02
C TYR A 242 -20.96 12.67 -4.18
N LEU A 243 -19.69 12.36 -3.90
CA LEU A 243 -18.70 12.00 -4.90
C LEU A 243 -19.03 10.63 -5.49
N LYS A 244 -18.95 10.49 -6.81
CA LYS A 244 -19.10 9.18 -7.48
C LYS A 244 -17.73 8.61 -7.83
N GLY A 245 -17.73 7.33 -8.19
CA GLY A 245 -16.56 6.67 -8.74
C GLY A 245 -15.96 7.47 -9.90
N ASP A 246 -14.63 7.55 -9.93
CA ASP A 246 -13.84 8.19 -11.00
C ASP A 246 -14.20 9.67 -11.22
N GLN A 247 -14.64 10.38 -10.17
CA GLN A 247 -14.87 11.82 -10.23
C GLN A 247 -13.74 12.61 -9.55
N TYR A 248 -13.47 13.80 -10.09
CA TYR A 248 -12.59 14.79 -9.46
C TYR A 248 -13.26 15.36 -8.22
N TYR A 249 -12.66 15.11 -7.07
CA TYR A 249 -13.02 15.73 -5.82
C TYR A 249 -12.30 17.07 -5.67
N TYR A 250 -13.06 18.09 -5.26
CA TYR A 250 -12.56 19.43 -4.99
C TYR A 250 -12.68 19.69 -3.49
N ALA A 251 -11.54 19.60 -2.80
CA ALA A 251 -11.49 19.78 -1.35
C ALA A 251 -11.94 21.20 -0.94
N PRO A 252 -12.59 21.36 0.22
CA PRO A 252 -12.92 22.68 0.75
C PRO A 252 -11.63 23.47 1.04
N LYS A 253 -11.67 24.79 0.80
CA LYS A 253 -10.54 25.68 1.06
C LYS A 253 -10.41 26.12 2.54
N CYS A 254 -11.36 25.74 3.40
CA CYS A 254 -11.37 26.16 4.80
C CYS A 254 -10.37 25.33 5.62
N ALA A 255 -9.49 26.02 6.34
CA ALA A 255 -8.36 25.47 7.07
C ALA A 255 -8.71 24.73 8.38
N THR A 256 -9.99 24.42 8.64
CA THR A 256 -10.36 23.64 9.82
C THR A 256 -10.00 22.18 9.55
N THR A 257 -8.87 21.74 10.12
CA THR A 257 -8.35 20.37 10.07
C THR A 257 -9.28 19.34 10.74
N ALA A 258 -10.36 19.77 11.37
CA ALA A 258 -11.36 18.92 12.01
C ALA A 258 -12.08 17.96 11.03
N ASP A 259 -12.04 18.23 9.73
CA ASP A 259 -12.63 17.39 8.68
C ASP A 259 -11.54 16.73 7.80
N ALA A 260 -10.55 16.08 8.41
CA ALA A 260 -9.51 15.33 7.71
C ALA A 260 -9.92 13.87 7.48
N HIS A 261 -9.66 13.34 6.28
CA HIS A 261 -9.91 11.94 5.92
C HIS A 261 -8.68 11.33 5.28
N ALA A 262 -8.43 10.05 5.54
CA ALA A 262 -7.30 9.32 4.97
C ALA A 262 -7.76 8.36 3.87
N ILE A 263 -7.00 8.34 2.78
CA ILE A 263 -7.24 7.58 1.55
C ILE A 263 -5.95 6.89 1.10
N THR A 264 -6.03 5.96 0.15
CA THR A 264 -4.83 5.35 -0.46
C THR A 264 -4.67 5.83 -1.90
N LEU A 265 -3.58 6.52 -2.19
CA LEU A 265 -3.18 6.85 -3.55
C LEU A 265 -2.70 5.58 -4.26
N ILE A 266 -3.28 5.31 -5.42
CA ILE A 266 -3.04 4.10 -6.21
C ILE A 266 -2.74 4.41 -7.68
N GLY A 267 -2.60 5.67 -8.06
CA GLY A 267 -2.38 6.04 -9.45
C GLY A 267 -2.27 7.53 -9.61
N SER A 268 -1.98 7.98 -10.82
CA SER A 268 -1.83 9.39 -11.13
C SER A 268 -2.28 9.72 -12.53
N GLY A 269 -2.53 11.00 -12.74
CA GLY A 269 -2.84 11.55 -14.04
C GLY A 269 -2.57 13.03 -14.12
N LEU A 270 -2.67 13.56 -15.33
CA LEU A 270 -2.62 14.98 -15.62
C LEU A 270 -3.90 15.38 -16.34
N ALA A 271 -4.59 16.38 -15.82
CA ALA A 271 -5.82 16.92 -16.40
C ALA A 271 -5.86 18.45 -16.29
N SER A 272 -6.84 19.07 -16.94
CA SER A 272 -7.05 20.51 -16.82
C SER A 272 -7.86 20.86 -15.58
N LYS A 273 -7.28 21.59 -14.63
CA LYS A 273 -7.98 22.23 -13.50
C LYS A 273 -7.98 23.73 -13.75
N ASN A 274 -9.17 24.34 -13.93
CA ASN A 274 -9.30 25.77 -14.23
C ASN A 274 -8.47 26.23 -15.46
N ASN A 275 -8.50 25.45 -16.53
CA ASN A 275 -7.73 25.68 -17.77
C ASN A 275 -6.19 25.59 -17.62
N MET A 276 -5.69 25.05 -16.51
CA MET A 276 -4.26 24.82 -16.28
C MET A 276 -3.99 23.32 -16.11
N PRO A 277 -2.90 22.77 -16.69
CA PRO A 277 -2.49 21.40 -16.41
C PRO A 277 -2.18 21.21 -14.93
N GLU A 278 -2.82 20.23 -14.30
CA GLU A 278 -2.68 19.92 -12.88
C GLU A 278 -2.62 18.41 -12.68
N THR A 279 -1.76 17.97 -11.77
CA THR A 279 -1.66 16.56 -11.43
C THR A 279 -2.80 16.16 -10.51
N PHE A 280 -3.37 15.00 -10.75
CA PHE A 280 -4.32 14.36 -9.85
C PHE A 280 -3.86 12.94 -9.53
N TYR A 281 -4.40 12.39 -8.47
CA TYR A 281 -4.12 11.04 -8.01
C TYR A 281 -5.42 10.24 -7.96
N SER A 282 -5.35 9.01 -8.46
CA SER A 282 -6.39 8.00 -8.24
C SER A 282 -6.34 7.57 -6.79
N ALA A 283 -7.44 7.76 -6.07
CA ALA A 283 -7.57 7.59 -4.63
C ALA A 283 -8.59 6.51 -4.31
N ARG A 284 -8.15 5.48 -3.59
CA ARG A 284 -8.99 4.42 -3.01
C ARG A 284 -9.51 4.86 -1.66
N ASP A 285 -10.82 4.84 -1.51
CA ASP A 285 -11.52 5.11 -0.27
C ASP A 285 -11.82 3.82 0.53
N SER A 286 -12.26 4.02 1.77
CA SER A 286 -12.59 2.99 2.75
C SER A 286 -14.08 2.97 3.15
N HIS A 287 -14.98 3.53 2.34
CA HIS A 287 -16.44 3.46 2.55
C HIS A 287 -17.15 2.33 1.77
N GLY A 288 -16.38 1.32 1.33
CA GLY A 288 -16.88 0.15 0.60
C GLY A 288 -17.08 0.38 -0.90
N THR A 289 -17.61 -0.63 -1.61
CA THR A 289 -17.80 -0.53 -3.06
C THR A 289 -18.99 0.34 -3.46
N LYS A 290 -19.86 0.65 -2.50
CA LYS A 290 -21.05 1.48 -2.66
C LYS A 290 -20.94 2.80 -1.88
N SER A 291 -19.71 3.29 -1.65
CA SER A 291 -19.45 4.58 -1.01
C SER A 291 -20.36 5.68 -1.57
N HIS A 292 -20.72 6.64 -0.72
CA HIS A 292 -21.55 7.82 -1.06
C HIS A 292 -23.04 7.51 -1.40
N PRO A 293 -23.75 6.68 -0.60
CA PRO A 293 -25.07 6.15 -0.94
C PRO A 293 -26.24 7.14 -0.84
N ASP A 294 -26.05 8.35 -0.30
CA ASP A 294 -27.14 9.34 -0.15
C ASP A 294 -27.70 9.83 -1.51
N HIS A 295 -26.97 9.58 -2.60
CA HIS A 295 -27.48 9.74 -3.96
C HIS A 295 -28.22 8.46 -4.40
N LYS A 296 -29.54 8.41 -4.14
CA LYS A 296 -30.46 7.28 -4.41
C LYS A 296 -30.44 6.64 -5.81
N MET A 297 -29.63 7.06 -6.78
CA MET A 297 -29.47 6.40 -8.08
C MET A 297 -28.05 6.55 -8.65
N ARG A 298 -27.40 5.39 -8.91
CA ARG A 298 -26.19 5.14 -9.72
C ARG A 298 -24.80 5.17 -9.03
N ASP A 299 -24.33 3.94 -8.83
CA ASP A 299 -23.02 3.33 -9.11
C ASP A 299 -21.76 3.67 -8.29
N PHE A 300 -20.96 2.60 -8.17
CA PHE A 300 -19.79 2.31 -7.34
C PHE A 300 -18.82 3.48 -7.14
N GLY A 301 -18.39 3.71 -5.90
CA GLY A 301 -17.64 4.91 -5.48
C GLY A 301 -16.34 4.64 -4.73
N ALA A 302 -15.77 3.44 -4.87
CA ALA A 302 -14.57 3.06 -4.13
C ALA A 302 -13.32 3.87 -4.50
N ASP A 303 -13.23 4.31 -5.76
CA ASP A 303 -12.10 5.05 -6.31
C ASP A 303 -12.57 6.39 -6.84
N PHE A 304 -11.82 7.46 -6.60
CA PHE A 304 -12.06 8.80 -7.13
C PHE A 304 -10.74 9.51 -7.45
N PHE A 305 -10.79 10.74 -7.96
CA PHE A 305 -9.60 11.53 -8.25
C PHE A 305 -9.45 12.69 -7.27
N LEU A 306 -8.27 12.78 -6.64
CA LEU A 306 -7.90 13.90 -5.77
C LEU A 306 -6.82 14.73 -6.46
N TRP A 307 -6.99 16.06 -6.51
CA TRP A 307 -5.95 16.93 -7.03
C TRP A 307 -4.71 16.94 -6.14
N ALA A 308 -3.52 16.99 -6.73
CA ALA A 308 -2.27 16.97 -5.98
C ALA A 308 -2.16 18.10 -4.95
N CYS A 309 -2.69 19.29 -5.29
CA CYS A 309 -2.73 20.45 -4.40
C CYS A 309 -3.68 20.29 -3.19
N ASP A 310 -4.59 19.31 -3.21
CA ASP A 310 -5.61 19.10 -2.19
C ASP A 310 -5.20 18.01 -1.17
N ILE A 311 -4.03 17.39 -1.36
CA ILE A 311 -3.41 16.48 -0.38
C ILE A 311 -2.88 17.27 0.81
N THR A 312 -3.12 16.76 2.02
CA THR A 312 -2.59 17.35 3.25
C THR A 312 -1.32 16.65 3.74
N ASP A 313 -1.19 15.34 3.51
CA ASP A 313 -0.06 14.51 3.94
C ASP A 313 0.12 13.26 3.08
N VAL A 314 1.33 12.66 3.05
CA VAL A 314 1.68 11.48 2.24
C VAL A 314 2.67 10.55 2.95
N TRP A 315 2.28 9.29 3.09
CA TRP A 315 3.01 8.22 3.77
C TRP A 315 3.15 6.99 2.87
N GLY A 316 4.29 6.31 2.93
CA GLY A 316 4.57 5.09 2.18
C GLY A 316 5.31 4.03 2.97
N LEU A 317 5.41 2.82 2.42
CA LEU A 317 6.08 1.67 3.02
C LEU A 317 7.37 1.34 2.27
N ARG A 318 8.46 1.00 2.99
CA ARG A 318 9.72 0.55 2.38
C ARG A 318 10.01 -0.91 2.69
N GLY A 319 9.95 -1.73 1.64
CA GLY A 319 10.30 -3.16 1.68
C GLY A 319 9.20 -4.06 2.23
N CYS A 320 9.13 -5.28 1.69
CA CYS A 320 8.07 -6.22 2.00
C CYS A 320 8.29 -6.92 3.35
N LEU A 321 7.47 -6.50 4.30
CA LEU A 321 6.73 -7.29 5.27
C LEU A 321 7.40 -8.54 5.89
N VAL A 322 7.57 -8.55 7.21
CA VAL A 322 8.02 -9.74 7.94
C VAL A 322 6.80 -10.44 8.52
N SER A 323 6.44 -11.61 7.98
CA SER A 323 5.71 -12.57 8.80
C SER A 323 6.74 -13.31 9.64
N ARG A 324 6.57 -13.33 10.97
CA ARG A 324 7.39 -14.20 11.83
C ARG A 324 7.18 -15.68 11.48
N ASP A 325 6.00 -16.01 10.93
CA ASP A 325 5.56 -17.36 10.60
C ASP A 325 4.81 -17.30 9.25
N LEU A 326 5.54 -17.38 8.14
CA LEU A 326 4.93 -17.38 6.81
C LEU A 326 4.42 -18.80 6.51
N PHE A 327 3.16 -19.05 6.84
CA PHE A 327 2.38 -20.13 6.24
C PHE A 327 1.82 -19.62 4.92
N GLN A 328 2.25 -20.20 3.83
CA GLN A 328 1.63 -19.97 2.52
C GLN A 328 0.38 -20.86 2.48
N PHE A 329 -0.80 -20.23 2.57
CA PHE A 329 -2.07 -20.91 2.32
C PHE A 329 -2.37 -20.85 0.82
N HIS A 330 -2.30 -21.98 0.13
CA HIS A 330 -2.89 -22.15 -1.19
C HIS A 330 -4.29 -22.73 -1.00
N VAL A 331 -5.30 -21.91 -1.24
CA VAL A 331 -6.70 -22.36 -1.30
C VAL A 331 -7.00 -22.66 -2.76
N THR A 332 -6.92 -23.95 -3.11
CA THR A 332 -7.61 -24.45 -4.32
C THR A 332 -8.93 -25.06 -3.85
N SER A 333 -9.94 -25.09 -4.72
CA SER A 333 -11.35 -25.37 -4.37
C SER A 333 -11.60 -26.62 -3.54
N ASP A 334 -10.65 -27.54 -3.45
CA ASP A 334 -10.80 -28.82 -2.76
C ASP A 334 -9.56 -29.24 -1.92
N VAL A 335 -8.53 -28.40 -1.76
CA VAL A 335 -7.31 -28.73 -0.98
C VAL A 335 -6.70 -27.48 -0.34
N TRP A 336 -6.48 -27.54 0.98
CA TRP A 336 -5.66 -26.59 1.74
C TRP A 336 -4.19 -27.01 1.66
N ILE A 337 -3.40 -26.34 0.83
CA ILE A 337 -1.96 -26.59 0.78
C ILE A 337 -1.27 -25.61 1.73
N LEU A 338 -0.65 -26.15 2.78
CA LEU A 338 0.20 -25.43 3.72
C LEU A 338 1.66 -25.51 3.22
N ILE A 339 2.20 -24.44 2.65
CA ILE A 339 3.62 -24.42 2.27
C ILE A 339 4.41 -23.82 3.45
N TRP A 340 5.33 -24.62 3.98
CA TRP A 340 6.20 -24.27 5.11
C TRP A 340 7.62 -24.01 4.58
N SER A 341 8.14 -22.80 4.78
CA SER A 341 9.53 -22.45 4.43
C SER A 341 10.31 -22.14 5.70
N ILE A 342 10.97 -23.14 6.28
CA ILE A 342 11.95 -22.90 7.35
C ILE A 342 13.35 -22.77 6.76
N LYS A 343 14.03 -21.65 7.03
CA LYS A 343 15.49 -21.58 6.98
C LYS A 343 16.05 -22.25 8.24
N HIS A 344 16.52 -23.50 8.13
CA HIS A 344 17.37 -24.10 9.15
C HIS A 344 18.81 -24.20 8.63
N THR A 345 19.73 -23.53 9.31
CA THR A 345 21.16 -23.88 9.26
C THR A 345 21.32 -25.20 10.01
N LEU A 346 21.49 -26.31 9.29
CA LEU A 346 21.79 -27.61 9.90
C LEU A 346 23.25 -27.63 10.37
N ILE A 347 23.45 -27.68 11.70
CA ILE A 347 24.72 -28.14 12.28
C ILE A 347 24.63 -29.67 12.34
N THR A 348 25.25 -30.35 11.38
CA THR A 348 25.37 -31.81 11.41
C THR A 348 26.46 -32.22 12.41
N LYS A 349 26.06 -32.82 13.54
CA LYS A 349 26.98 -33.62 14.36
C LYS A 349 27.18 -34.97 13.68
N HIS A 350 28.33 -35.15 13.02
CA HIS A 350 28.74 -36.43 12.45
C HIS A 350 29.00 -37.47 13.54
N ILE A 351 28.25 -38.58 13.51
CA ILE A 351 28.66 -39.85 14.10
C ILE A 351 29.41 -40.62 12.99
N PRO A 352 30.69 -40.99 13.16
CA PRO A 352 31.50 -41.52 12.07
C PRO A 352 31.40 -43.05 11.99
N TYR A 353 31.15 -43.60 10.80
CA TYR A 353 31.55 -44.96 10.39
C TYR A 353 31.63 -45.02 8.85
N PRO A 354 32.44 -45.93 8.27
CA PRO A 354 33.64 -45.51 7.57
C PRO A 354 33.54 -45.77 6.06
N TRP A 355 34.38 -45.07 5.30
CA TRP A 355 34.58 -45.19 3.85
C TRP A 355 33.46 -44.60 2.99
N THR A 356 33.56 -43.31 2.69
CA THR A 356 33.96 -42.82 1.34
C THR A 356 34.21 -41.31 1.41
N ASN A 357 35.24 -40.87 0.68
CA ASN A 357 35.74 -39.49 0.67
C ASN A 357 34.77 -38.50 0.03
N SER A 358 34.57 -37.38 0.74
CA SER A 358 34.48 -35.99 0.25
C SER A 358 33.54 -35.63 -0.91
N ARG A 359 32.50 -34.86 -0.59
CA ARG A 359 32.23 -33.49 -1.12
C ARG A 359 31.12 -32.84 -0.27
N ASP A 360 31.42 -31.70 0.33
CA ASP A 360 30.42 -30.82 0.94
C ASP A 360 29.64 -30.12 -0.19
N GLU A 361 28.40 -30.52 -0.39
CA GLU A 361 27.42 -29.77 -1.19
C GLU A 361 26.28 -29.34 -0.26
N SER A 362 26.14 -28.03 -0.06
CA SER A 362 24.97 -27.46 0.60
C SER A 362 23.75 -27.61 -0.31
N PHE A 363 22.84 -28.52 0.01
CA PHE A 363 21.55 -28.63 -0.67
C PHE A 363 20.49 -27.77 0.03
N GLU A 364 19.97 -26.76 -0.67
CA GLU A 364 18.67 -26.17 -0.35
C GLU A 364 17.59 -27.18 -0.76
N SER A 365 16.79 -27.66 0.20
CA SER A 365 15.64 -28.54 -0.09
C SER A 365 14.36 -27.89 0.43
N ASN A 366 13.45 -27.59 -0.50
CA ASN A 366 12.07 -27.20 -0.18
C ASN A 366 11.27 -28.49 0.06
N TYR A 367 10.69 -28.64 1.26
CA TYR A 367 9.78 -29.74 1.55
C TYR A 367 8.33 -29.28 1.34
N VAL A 368 7.58 -30.00 0.51
CA VAL A 368 6.12 -29.85 0.38
C VAL A 368 5.48 -30.93 1.25
N MET A 369 4.84 -30.53 2.34
CA MET A 369 4.04 -31.44 3.17
C MET A 369 2.58 -31.31 2.74
N ILE A 370 2.04 -32.34 2.09
CA ILE A 370 0.64 -32.40 1.69
C ILE A 370 -0.13 -33.02 2.86
N LEU A 371 -0.94 -32.22 3.56
CA LEU A 371 -1.94 -32.72 4.50
C LEU A 371 -3.27 -32.87 3.75
N THR A 372 -3.68 -34.10 3.51
CA THR A 372 -5.05 -34.42 3.09
C THR A 372 -5.89 -34.61 4.35
N MET A 373 -6.95 -33.80 4.53
CA MET A 373 -8.03 -34.09 5.49
C MET A 373 -9.22 -34.71 4.78
#